data_AF-A0A971LTH7-F1
#
_entry.id   AF-A0A971LTH7-F1
#
_cell.length_a   1.000
_cell.length_b   1.000
_cell.length_c   1.000
_cell.angle_alpha   90.00
_cell.angle_beta   90.00
_cell.angle_gamma   90.00
#
_symmetry.space_group_name_H-M   'P 1'
#
loop_
_entity.id
_entity.type
_entity.pdbx_description
1 polymer ?
#
loop_
_entity_poly.entity_id
_entity_poly.type
_entity_poly.pdbx_seq_one_letter_code
_entity_poly.pdbx_strand_id
1 'polypeptide(L)'
;MERFLRYSLRWGCPIKLVWLEGQAMKSGNLTVVAMGEDGFDYLSARSKTKPRSLAYAQVLAAGYARGDDGDTSKKTPAGDKDSDV
;
A
#
# COMPACT_ATOMS: atom_id res chain seq x y z
N MET A 1 0.91 -3.15 -11.28
CA MET A 1 0.96 -3.34 -9.82
C MET A 1 1.72 -2.21 -9.14
N GLU A 2 3.01 -2.03 -9.47
CA GLU A 2 3.89 -1.04 -8.84
C GLU A 2 3.33 0.39 -8.79
N ARG A 3 2.67 0.86 -9.87
CA ARG A 3 2.02 2.18 -9.89
C ARG A 3 1.07 2.42 -8.71
N PHE A 4 0.33 1.40 -8.27
CA PHE A 4 -0.62 1.50 -7.17
C PHE A 4 0.09 1.51 -5.82
N LEU A 5 1.18 0.75 -5.68
CA LEU A 5 2.00 0.74 -4.47
C LEU A 5 2.67 2.11 -4.27
N ARG A 6 3.30 2.65 -5.33
CA ARG A 6 3.90 4.00 -5.32
C ARG A 6 2.86 5.09 -5.09
N TYR A 7 1.66 4.96 -5.67
CA TYR A 7 0.55 5.88 -5.40
C TYR A 7 0.15 5.86 -3.93
N SER A 8 -0.05 4.68 -3.35
CA SER A 8 -0.39 4.51 -1.94
C SER A 8 0.69 5.11 -1.03
N LEU A 9 1.96 4.81 -1.30
CA LEU A 9 3.10 5.32 -0.56
C LEU A 9 3.18 6.85 -0.63
N ARG A 10 3.13 7.41 -1.84
CA ARG A 10 3.26 8.85 -2.05
C ARG A 10 2.13 9.65 -1.42
N TRP A 11 0.90 9.15 -1.48
CA TRP A 11 -0.30 9.91 -1.07
C TRP A 11 -0.93 9.42 0.24
N GLY A 12 -0.34 8.44 0.92
CA GLY A 12 -0.84 7.89 2.18
C GLY A 12 -2.25 7.29 2.10
N CYS A 13 -2.69 6.88 0.90
CA CYS A 13 -4.07 6.48 0.64
C CYS A 13 -4.21 4.95 0.47
N PRO A 14 -5.37 4.38 0.82
CA PRO A 14 -5.57 2.94 0.70
C PRO A 14 -5.72 2.51 -0.76
N ILE A 15 -5.13 1.36 -1.07
CA ILE A 15 -5.32 0.62 -2.33
C ILE A 15 -5.94 -0.74 -2.04
N LYS A 16 -6.64 -1.31 -3.03
CA LYS A 16 -7.16 -2.67 -2.97
C LYS A 16 -6.07 -3.63 -3.45
N LEU A 17 -5.71 -4.61 -2.62
CA LEU A 17 -4.85 -5.73 -3.01
C LEU A 17 -5.59 -7.07 -2.95
N VAL A 18 -5.13 -7.98 -3.80
CA VAL A 18 -5.36 -9.42 -3.71
C VAL A 18 -3.99 -10.08 -3.59
N TRP A 19 -3.78 -10.94 -2.59
CA TRP A 19 -2.50 -11.58 -2.31
C TRP A 19 -2.67 -12.99 -1.76
N LEU A 20 -1.57 -13.73 -1.73
CA LEU A 20 -1.48 -15.03 -1.10
C LEU A 20 -0.96 -14.89 0.34
N GLU A 21 -1.63 -15.56 1.27
CA GLU A 21 -1.17 -15.75 2.65
C GLU A 21 -1.16 -17.27 2.90
N GLY A 22 0.02 -17.89 2.80
CA GLY A 22 0.13 -19.34 2.67
C GLY A 22 -0.52 -19.82 1.37
N GLN A 23 -1.48 -20.74 1.46
CA GLN A 23 -2.26 -21.23 0.31
C GLN A 23 -3.58 -20.48 0.12
N ALA A 24 -3.91 -19.53 0.99
CA ALA A 24 -5.18 -18.83 0.94
C ALA A 24 -5.07 -17.51 0.16
N MET A 25 -6.00 -17.31 -0.78
CA MET A 25 -6.19 -16.01 -1.40
C MET A 25 -6.88 -15.06 -0.43
N LYS A 26 -6.29 -13.89 -0.22
CA LYS A 26 -6.82 -12.80 0.59
C LYS A 26 -7.06 -11.57 -0.29
N SER A 27 -8.01 -10.74 0.12
CA SER A 27 -8.16 -9.40 -0.46
C SER A 27 -8.51 -8.38 0.59
N GLY A 28 -8.14 -7.12 0.37
CA GLY A 28 -8.32 -6.08 1.37
C GLY A 28 -7.76 -4.73 0.95
N ASN A 29 -8.14 -3.70 1.69
CA ASN A 29 -7.58 -2.37 1.53
C ASN A 29 -6.39 -2.20 2.48
N LEU A 30 -5.29 -1.70 1.96
CA LEU A 30 -4.09 -1.40 2.72
C LEU A 30 -3.42 -0.11 2.24
N THR A 31 -2.63 0.49 3.12
CA THR A 31 -1.82 1.68 2.81
C THR A 31 -0.36 1.28 2.86
N VAL A 32 0.36 1.48 1.76
CA VAL A 32 1.81 1.22 1.69
C VAL A 32 2.54 2.32 2.45
N VAL A 33 3.52 1.94 3.28
CA VAL A 33 4.29 2.87 4.11
C VAL A 33 5.79 2.81 3.85
N ALA A 34 6.29 1.72 3.26
CA ALA A 34 7.66 1.62 2.76
C ALA A 34 7.73 0.63 1.59
N MET A 35 8.68 0.83 0.68
CA MET A 35 8.96 -0.11 -0.41
C MET A 35 10.44 -0.49 -0.37
N GLY A 36 10.72 -1.79 -0.47
CA GLY A 36 12.06 -2.35 -0.59
C GLY A 36 12.21 -3.12 -1.90
N GLU A 37 13.30 -3.87 -1.99
CA GLU A 37 13.69 -4.65 -3.19
C GLU A 37 12.76 -5.85 -3.44
N ASP A 38 12.46 -6.64 -2.39
CA ASP A 38 11.68 -7.88 -2.52
C ASP A 38 10.21 -7.75 -2.08
N GLY A 39 9.84 -6.60 -1.53
CA GLY A 39 8.50 -6.38 -1.00
C GLY A 39 8.27 -4.97 -0.49
N PHE A 40 7.19 -4.81 0.26
CA PHE A 40 6.78 -3.53 0.81
C PHE A 40 6.10 -3.71 2.16
N ASP A 41 6.15 -2.66 2.96
CA ASP A 41 5.45 -2.59 4.23
C ASP A 41 4.13 -1.85 4.07
N TYR A 42 3.12 -2.31 4.81
CA TYR A 42 1.78 -1.76 4.74
C TYR A 42 1.08 -1.72 6.10
N LEU A 43 0.17 -0.76 6.22
CA LEU A 43 -0.83 -0.70 7.28
C LEU A 43 -2.14 -1.28 6.76
N SER A 44 -2.79 -2.10 7.59
CA SER A 44 -4.12 -2.63 7.28
C SER A 44 -5.20 -1.75 7.89
N ALA A 45 -6.41 -1.78 7.32
CA ALA A 45 -7.54 -1.07 7.91
C ALA A 45 -7.81 -1.45 9.39
N ARG A 46 -7.47 -2.69 9.79
CA ARG A 46 -7.66 -3.24 11.14
C ARG A 46 -6.51 -2.95 12.09
N SER A 47 -5.33 -2.60 11.59
CA SER A 47 -4.16 -2.26 12.39
C SER A 47 -3.36 -1.17 11.68
N LYS A 48 -3.57 0.05 12.15
CA LYS A 48 -2.98 1.28 11.59
C LYS A 48 -1.68 1.71 12.28
N THR A 49 -1.26 1.00 13.31
CA THR A 49 -0.08 1.35 14.12
C THR A 49 1.08 0.37 13.98
N LYS A 50 0.83 -0.83 13.46
CA LYS A 50 1.87 -1.85 13.25
C LYS A 50 1.95 -2.22 11.76
N PRO A 51 3.00 -1.77 11.05
CA PRO A 51 3.27 -2.21 9.69
C PRO A 51 3.45 -3.73 9.60
N ARG A 52 3.01 -4.30 8.49
CA ARG A 52 3.25 -5.68 8.08
C ARG A 52 3.97 -5.68 6.74
N SER A 53 4.80 -6.68 6.48
CA SER A 53 5.50 -6.82 5.21
C SER A 53 4.78 -7.80 4.28
N LEU A 54 4.82 -7.52 2.97
CA LEU A 54 4.34 -8.40 1.92
C LEU A 54 5.35 -8.47 0.78
N ALA A 55 5.77 -9.68 0.42
CA ALA A 55 6.64 -9.90 -0.73
C ALA A 55 5.89 -9.63 -2.04
N TYR A 56 6.55 -9.04 -3.03
CA TYR A 56 5.93 -8.77 -4.33
C TYR A 56 5.43 -10.07 -4.99
N ALA A 57 6.16 -11.17 -4.82
CA ALA A 57 5.80 -12.48 -5.35
C ALA A 57 4.47 -13.03 -4.82
N GLN A 58 3.99 -12.53 -3.67
CA GLN A 58 2.71 -12.95 -3.09
C GLN A 58 1.53 -12.11 -3.59
N VAL A 59 1.76 -11.01 -4.32
CA VAL A 59 0.68 -10.14 -4.80
C VAL A 59 0.15 -10.65 -6.13
N LEU A 60 -1.16 -10.85 -6.19
CA LEU A 60 -1.86 -11.36 -7.36
C LEU A 60 -2.50 -10.23 -8.18
N ALA A 61 -3.03 -9.20 -7.50
CA ALA A 61 -3.65 -8.05 -8.16
C ALA A 61 -3.61 -6.80 -7.28
N ALA A 62 -3.63 -5.64 -7.91
CA ALA A 62 -3.68 -4.33 -7.25
C ALA A 62 -4.59 -3.36 -8.02
N GLY A 63 -5.31 -2.51 -7.30
CA GLY A 63 -6.16 -1.46 -7.86
C GLY A 63 -6.45 -0.36 -6.85
N TYR A 64 -7.09 0.72 -7.31
CA TYR A 64 -7.56 1.77 -6.41
C TYR A 64 -8.63 1.21 -5.45
N ALA A 65 -8.67 1.75 -4.24
CA ALA A 65 -9.75 1.43 -3.32
C ALA A 65 -11.10 1.91 -3.89
N ARG A 66 -12.19 1.29 -3.46
CA ARG A 66 -13.55 1.68 -3.90
C ARG A 66 -13.78 3.18 -3.64
N GLY A 67 -14.17 3.90 -4.68
CA GLY A 67 -14.42 5.36 -4.61
C GLY A 67 -13.19 6.23 -4.83
N ASP A 68 -12.02 5.64 -5.08
CA ASP A 68 -10.81 6.34 -5.53
C ASP A 68 -10.58 6.03 -7.01
N ASP A 69 -10.39 7.06 -7.82
CA ASP A 69 -10.14 7.00 -9.26
C ASP A 69 -8.67 7.27 -9.61
N GLY A 70 -7.83 7.49 -8.60
CA GLY A 70 -6.44 7.89 -8.76
C GLY A 70 -6.24 9.38 -9.01
N ASP A 71 -7.26 10.24 -8.91
CA ASP A 71 -7.09 11.69 -9.05
C ASP A 71 -6.28 12.26 -7.87
N THR A 72 -5.11 12.77 -8.18
CA THR A 72 -4.17 13.36 -7.21
C THR A 72 -4.24 14.88 -7.15
N SER A 73 -5.07 15.53 -7.97
CA SER A 73 -5.07 17.00 -8.15
C SER A 73 -5.34 17.78 -6.86
N LYS A 74 -6.01 17.15 -5.89
CA LYS A 74 -6.34 17.73 -4.57
C LYS A 74 -5.63 17.04 -3.40
N LYS A 75 -4.72 16.09 -3.68
CA LYS A 75 -4.03 15.32 -2.65
C LYS A 75 -2.73 16.02 -2.27
N THR A 76 -2.37 15.92 -1.00
CA THR A 76 -1.05 16.30 -0.50
C THR A 76 -0.25 15.03 -0.30
N PRO A 77 1.04 14.97 -0.72
CA PRO A 77 1.86 13.80 -0.45
C PRO A 77 1.93 13.53 1.06
N ALA A 78 2.03 12.26 1.45
CA ALA A 78 2.36 11.92 2.82
C ALA A 78 3.70 12.59 3.14
N GLY A 79 3.74 13.45 4.16
CA GLY A 79 4.94 14.24 4.45
C GLY A 79 6.13 13.35 4.73
N ASP A 80 7.27 13.66 4.10
CA ASP A 80 8.58 13.05 4.37
C ASP A 80 8.91 13.29 5.84
N LYS A 81 8.69 12.28 6.68
CA LYS A 81 9.17 12.26 8.07
C LYS A 81 10.53 11.58 8.12
N ASP A 82 11.48 12.06 7.32
CA ASP A 82 12.90 11.73 7.50
C ASP A 82 13.75 12.83 6.84
N SER A 83 13.95 13.92 7.59
CA SER A 83 15.09 14.82 7.42
C SER A 83 15.21 15.71 8.65
N ASP A 84 15.66 15.13 9.77
CA ASP A 84 16.28 15.85 10.88
C ASP A 84 17.13 14.85 11.69
N VAL A 85 18.36 14.62 11.23
CA VAL A 85 19.52 14.16 12.03
C VAL A 85 20.72 15.01 11.64
#